data_AF-A0A7C6LW48-F1
#
_entry.id   AF-A0A7C6LW48-F1
#
_cell.length_a   1.000
_cell.length_b   1.000
_cell.length_c   1.000
_cell.angle_alpha   90.00
_cell.angle_beta   90.00
_cell.angle_gamma   90.00
#
_symmetry.space_group_name_H-M   'P 1'
#
loop_
_entity.id
_entity.type
_entity.pdbx_description
1 polymer ?
#
loop_
_entity_poly.entity_id
_entity_poly.type
_entity_poly.pdbx_seq_one_letter_code
_entity_poly.pdbx_strand_id
1 'polypeptide(L)'
;MSYNYKKYKKAYYEVPIKNRKWPDNEIKKAPIWCSVDLRDGNQALINPMTLEEKLDFFKFLVDIGFKEIEVAFPAASDTEFQFVRKLIEDDLVPSDVTIQVLTQSRPHI
;
A
#
# COMPACT_ATOMS: atom_id res chain seq x y z
N MET A 1 39.04 -3.79 -2.36
CA MET A 1 38.01 -4.78 -2.71
C MET A 1 37.79 -4.76 -4.21
N SER A 2 37.80 -5.91 -4.88
CA SER A 2 37.43 -6.00 -6.30
C SER A 2 35.91 -6.06 -6.39
N TYR A 3 35.27 -5.06 -7.00
CA TYR A 3 33.83 -5.07 -7.22
C TYR A 3 33.47 -6.08 -8.31
N ASN A 4 32.64 -7.08 -7.98
CA ASN A 4 32.24 -8.15 -8.91
C ASN A 4 31.05 -7.71 -9.79
N TYR A 5 31.27 -6.67 -10.61
CA TYR A 5 30.24 -6.12 -11.50
C TYR A 5 29.72 -7.15 -12.52
N LYS A 6 30.49 -8.22 -12.81
CA LYS A 6 30.11 -9.31 -13.72
C LYS A 6 28.88 -10.11 -13.26
N LYS A 7 28.52 -10.03 -11.97
CA LYS A 7 27.28 -10.63 -11.44
C LYS A 7 26.02 -9.89 -11.87
N TYR A 8 26.14 -8.65 -12.35
CA TYR A 8 25.01 -7.82 -12.75
C TYR A 8 24.91 -7.78 -14.27
N LYS A 9 23.70 -7.93 -14.80
CA LYS A 9 23.39 -7.78 -16.21
C LYS A 9 22.38 -6.66 -16.38
N LYS A 10 22.33 -6.07 -17.56
CA LYS A 10 21.29 -5.11 -17.93
C LYS A 10 19.91 -5.77 -17.77
N ALA A 11 19.12 -5.30 -16.81
CA ALA A 11 17.79 -5.83 -16.47
C ALA A 11 16.63 -4.93 -16.94
N TYR A 12 16.95 -3.77 -17.54
CA TYR A 12 15.98 -2.85 -18.12
C TYR A 12 16.31 -2.65 -19.60
N TYR A 13 15.27 -2.49 -20.41
CA TYR A 13 15.39 -2.31 -21.85
C TYR A 13 14.80 -0.96 -22.25
N GLU A 14 15.08 -0.55 -23.47
CA GLU A 14 14.48 0.67 -24.00
C GLU A 14 12.96 0.54 -24.01
N VAL A 15 12.28 1.50 -23.38
CA VAL A 15 10.83 1.58 -23.42
C VAL A 15 10.44 2.25 -24.74
N PRO A 16 9.71 1.59 -25.65
CA PRO A 16 9.49 2.06 -27.03
C PRO A 16 8.42 3.16 -27.13
N ILE A 17 8.48 4.17 -26.25
CA ILE A 17 7.56 5.32 -26.26
C ILE A 17 8.24 6.46 -27.02
N LYS A 18 7.85 6.59 -28.29
CA LYS A 18 8.19 7.74 -29.14
C LYS A 18 7.29 8.92 -28.79
N ASN A 19 7.81 10.14 -28.95
CA ASN A 19 7.05 11.40 -28.76
C ASN A 19 6.37 11.52 -27.38
N ARG A 20 7.02 11.01 -26.32
CA ARG A 20 6.53 11.12 -24.93
C ARG A 20 6.23 12.58 -24.58
N LYS A 21 5.09 12.83 -23.93
CA LYS A 21 4.61 14.17 -23.59
C LYS A 21 4.81 14.57 -22.12
N TRP A 22 5.07 13.60 -21.24
CA TRP A 22 5.32 13.89 -19.83
C TRP A 22 6.49 14.86 -19.56
N PRO A 23 7.56 14.94 -20.39
CA PRO A 23 8.61 15.94 -20.16
C PRO A 23 8.16 17.39 -20.36
N ASP A 24 7.10 17.63 -21.14
CA ASP A 24 6.59 18.96 -21.47
C ASP A 24 5.43 19.40 -20.56
N ASN A 25 5.02 18.55 -19.60
CA ASN A 25 3.85 18.77 -18.77
C ASN A 25 4.24 19.08 -17.32
N GLU A 26 3.55 20.06 -16.72
CA GLU A 26 3.64 20.36 -15.29
C GLU A 26 2.45 19.75 -14.53
N ILE A 27 2.69 19.29 -13.30
CA ILE A 27 1.62 18.79 -12.41
C ILE A 27 0.85 19.99 -11.85
N LYS A 28 -0.46 20.04 -12.10
CA LYS A 28 -1.34 21.18 -11.70
C LYS A 28 -2.42 20.81 -10.68
N LYS A 29 -2.57 19.53 -10.36
CA LYS A 29 -3.57 19.02 -9.43
C LYS A 29 -3.01 17.83 -8.65
N ALA A 30 -3.48 17.65 -7.42
CA ALA A 30 -3.18 16.45 -6.66
C ALA A 30 -3.73 15.21 -7.38
N PRO A 31 -3.01 14.08 -7.36
CA PRO A 31 -3.58 12.80 -7.75
C PRO A 31 -4.56 12.30 -6.67
N ILE A 32 -5.22 11.20 -6.97
CA ILE A 32 -5.83 10.38 -5.93
C ILE A 32 -4.70 9.66 -5.20
N TRP A 33 -4.72 9.73 -3.88
CA TRP A 33 -3.71 9.12 -3.02
C TRP A 33 -4.27 7.85 -2.38
N CYS A 34 -3.52 6.77 -2.49
CA CYS A 34 -3.75 5.53 -1.76
C CYS A 34 -2.58 5.28 -0.81
N SER A 35 -2.86 5.24 0.49
CA SER A 35 -1.87 4.86 1.51
C SER A 35 -1.81 3.34 1.61
N VAL A 36 -0.61 2.77 1.63
CA VAL A 36 -0.39 1.32 1.75
C VAL A 36 0.37 0.95 3.03
N ASP A 37 0.50 1.92 3.94
CA ASP A 37 1.33 1.84 5.13
C ASP A 37 0.90 0.69 6.07
N LEU A 38 -0.40 0.44 6.19
CA LEU A 38 -0.95 -0.61 7.07
C LEU A 38 -0.76 -2.04 6.55
N ARG A 39 -0.43 -2.20 5.25
CA ARG A 39 -0.16 -3.50 4.61
C ARG A 39 1.28 -3.61 4.13
N ASP A 40 1.65 -2.88 3.08
CA ASP A 40 2.99 -2.97 2.47
C ASP A 40 4.06 -2.39 3.40
N GLY A 41 3.77 -1.26 4.04
CA GLY A 41 4.66 -0.65 5.03
C GLY A 41 4.83 -1.55 6.26
N ASN A 42 3.73 -2.03 6.83
CA ASN A 42 3.74 -2.92 7.99
C ASN A 42 4.55 -4.20 7.75
N GLN A 43 4.47 -4.79 6.55
CA GLN A 43 5.21 -6.01 6.19
C GLN A 43 6.72 -5.78 6.09
N ALA A 44 7.18 -4.54 5.93
CA ALA A 44 8.60 -4.19 5.87
C ALA A 44 9.21 -3.91 7.24
N LEU A 45 8.41 -3.87 8.32
CA LEU A 45 8.91 -3.64 9.68
C LEU A 45 9.60 -4.89 10.23
N ILE A 46 10.67 -4.68 11.02
CA ILE A 46 11.30 -5.77 11.80
C ILE A 46 10.29 -6.34 12.80
N ASN A 47 9.57 -5.45 13.48
CA ASN A 47 8.48 -5.78 14.40
C ASN A 47 7.19 -5.22 13.79
N PRO A 48 6.29 -6.09 13.28
CA PRO A 48 5.00 -5.65 12.75
C PRO A 48 4.18 -4.91 13.80
N MET A 49 3.35 -3.97 13.34
CA MET A 49 2.39 -3.24 14.17
C MET A 49 1.44 -4.20 14.86
N THR A 50 1.18 -3.93 16.13
CA THR A 50 0.06 -4.49 16.88
C THR A 50 -1.28 -3.99 16.35
N LEU A 51 -2.37 -4.63 16.76
CA LEU A 51 -3.73 -4.21 16.37
C LEU A 51 -4.04 -2.76 16.79
N GLU A 52 -3.59 -2.35 17.98
CA GLU A 52 -3.78 -1.00 18.51
C GLU A 52 -3.00 0.05 17.70
N GLU A 53 -1.72 -0.21 17.42
CA GLU A 53 -0.90 0.66 16.58
C GLU A 53 -1.49 0.80 15.17
N LYS A 54 -2.04 -0.28 14.59
CA LYS A 54 -2.74 -0.21 13.30
C LYS A 54 -3.99 0.67 13.35
N LEU A 55 -4.77 0.60 14.42
CA LEU A 55 -5.97 1.44 14.57
C LEU A 55 -5.59 2.91 14.72
N ASP A 56 -4.57 3.22 15.50
CA ASP A 56 -4.11 4.59 15.68
C ASP A 56 -3.52 5.15 14.39
N PHE A 57 -2.76 4.34 13.65
CA PHE A 57 -2.23 4.74 12.35
C PHE A 57 -3.33 4.91 11.30
N PHE A 58 -4.35 4.05 11.29
CA PHE A 58 -5.52 4.23 10.42
C PHE A 58 -6.22 5.57 10.69
N LYS A 59 -6.51 5.90 11.95
CA LYS A 59 -7.10 7.18 12.33
C LYS A 59 -6.22 8.35 11.89
N PHE A 60 -4.91 8.24 12.08
CA PHE A 60 -3.95 9.26 11.65
C PHE A 60 -3.99 9.49 10.13
N LEU A 61 -4.07 8.44 9.31
CA LEU A 61 -4.20 8.55 7.86
C LEU A 61 -5.52 9.20 7.42
N VAL A 62 -6.61 8.86 8.12
CA VAL A 62 -7.92 9.50 7.94
C VAL A 62 -7.84 10.99 8.27
N ASP A 63 -7.21 11.36 9.39
CA ASP A 63 -7.05 12.75 9.84
C ASP A 63 -6.19 13.59 8.87
N ILE A 64 -5.19 12.98 8.21
CA ILE A 64 -4.43 13.61 7.12
C ILE A 64 -5.32 13.90 5.90
N GLY A 65 -6.35 13.08 5.67
CA GLY A 65 -7.29 13.22 4.57
C GLY A 65 -7.14 12.19 3.44
N PHE A 66 -6.46 11.06 3.67
CA PHE A 66 -6.47 9.95 2.71
C PHE A 66 -7.90 9.41 2.52
N LYS A 67 -8.24 9.08 1.27
CA LYS A 67 -9.56 8.54 0.89
C LYS A 67 -9.48 7.10 0.40
N GLU A 68 -8.29 6.62 0.07
CA GLU A 68 -8.01 5.22 -0.22
C GLU A 68 -6.90 4.74 0.71
N ILE A 69 -7.15 3.66 1.45
CA ILE A 69 -6.20 3.11 2.43
C ILE A 69 -6.18 1.59 2.32
N GLU A 70 -5.03 1.00 1.97
CA GLU A 70 -4.81 -0.44 1.99
C GLU A 70 -4.51 -0.90 3.42
N VAL A 71 -5.49 -1.59 4.01
CA VAL A 71 -5.49 -1.89 5.45
C VAL A 71 -4.89 -3.25 5.79
N ALA A 72 -4.93 -4.21 4.86
CA ALA A 72 -4.59 -5.59 5.17
C ALA A 72 -4.40 -6.52 3.95
N PHE A 73 -3.78 -7.67 4.21
CA PHE A 73 -3.94 -8.90 3.41
C PHE A 73 -4.68 -9.95 4.27
N PRO A 74 -6.03 -9.88 4.35
CA PRO A 74 -6.80 -10.63 5.35
C PRO A 74 -6.74 -12.15 5.15
N ALA A 75 -6.57 -12.63 3.93
CA ALA A 75 -6.49 -14.07 3.68
C ALA A 75 -5.13 -14.70 4.03
N ALA A 76 -4.12 -13.89 4.36
CA ALA A 76 -2.78 -14.38 4.69
C ALA A 76 -2.54 -14.56 6.19
N SER A 77 -3.33 -13.93 7.05
CA SER A 77 -3.12 -13.94 8.51
C SER A 77 -4.40 -13.59 9.28
N ASP A 78 -4.65 -14.28 10.40
CA ASP A 78 -5.79 -14.00 11.27
C ASP A 78 -5.72 -12.57 11.84
N THR A 79 -4.55 -12.07 12.23
CA THR A 79 -4.40 -10.69 12.74
C THR A 79 -4.87 -9.65 11.72
N GLU A 80 -4.55 -9.85 10.43
CA GLU A 80 -4.96 -8.98 9.34
C GLU A 80 -6.48 -9.06 9.13
N PHE A 81 -7.05 -10.27 9.20
CA PHE A 81 -8.48 -10.48 9.12
C PHE A 81 -9.22 -9.80 10.28
N GLN A 82 -8.76 -9.97 11.52
CA GLN A 82 -9.37 -9.35 12.70
C GLN A 82 -9.29 -7.82 12.65
N PHE A 83 -8.21 -7.25 12.12
CA PHE A 83 -8.11 -5.80 11.93
C PHE A 83 -9.19 -5.29 10.96
N VAL A 84 -9.38 -5.96 9.82
CA VAL A 84 -10.45 -5.60 8.86
C VAL A 84 -11.84 -5.75 9.50
N ARG A 85 -12.09 -6.83 10.23
CA ARG A 85 -13.36 -7.03 10.95
C ARG A 85 -13.61 -5.90 11.93
N LYS A 86 -12.61 -5.54 12.74
CA LYS A 86 -12.72 -4.47 13.72
C LYS A 86 -13.05 -3.12 13.08
N LEU A 87 -12.41 -2.77 11.97
CA LEU A 87 -12.72 -1.52 11.25
C LEU A 87 -14.19 -1.45 10.79
N ILE A 88 -14.74 -2.58 10.33
CA ILE A 88 -16.12 -2.66 9.80
C ILE A 88 -17.15 -2.77 10.93
N GLU A 89 -16.93 -3.67 11.88
CA GLU A 89 -17.89 -3.97 12.96
C GLU A 89 -18.03 -2.82 13.95
N ASP A 90 -16.94 -2.08 14.20
CA ASP A 90 -16.94 -0.89 15.07
C ASP A 90 -17.28 0.41 14.31
N ASP A 91 -17.67 0.32 13.03
CA ASP A 91 -18.03 1.47 12.15
C ASP A 91 -16.95 2.58 12.12
N LEU A 92 -15.68 2.17 12.03
CA LEU A 92 -14.54 3.09 12.10
C LEU A 92 -14.14 3.68 10.76
N VAL A 93 -14.69 3.17 9.65
CA VAL A 93 -14.39 3.66 8.30
C VAL A 93 -15.32 4.82 7.96
N PRO A 94 -14.81 6.06 7.78
CA PRO A 94 -15.66 7.19 7.40
C PRO A 94 -16.32 6.97 6.04
N SER A 95 -17.49 7.59 5.83
CA SER A 95 -18.29 7.42 4.61
C SER A 95 -17.59 7.82 3.31
N ASP A 96 -16.54 8.65 3.38
CA ASP A 96 -15.77 9.11 2.24
C ASP A 96 -14.41 8.40 2.10
N VAL A 97 -14.16 7.36 2.89
CA VAL A 97 -12.95 6.54 2.86
C VAL A 97 -13.27 5.15 2.33
N THR A 98 -12.46 4.68 1.39
CA THR A 98 -12.50 3.31 0.88
C THR A 98 -11.30 2.52 1.40
N ILE A 99 -11.57 1.44 2.14
CA ILE A 99 -10.52 0.50 2.52
C ILE A 99 -10.21 -0.46 1.36
N GLN A 100 -8.93 -0.70 1.12
CA GLN A 100 -8.42 -1.66 0.15
C GLN A 100 -7.83 -2.88 0.89
N VAL A 101 -8.09 -4.07 0.35
CA VAL A 101 -7.48 -5.32 0.82
C VAL A 101 -6.71 -5.98 -0.32
N LEU A 102 -5.58 -6.59 0.00
CA LEU A 102 -4.80 -7.39 -0.94
C LEU A 102 -5.24 -8.86 -0.88
N THR A 103 -5.26 -9.53 -2.03
CA THR A 103 -5.33 -11.00 -2.09
C THR A 103 -4.51 -11.55 -3.26
N GLN A 104 -4.07 -12.81 -3.18
CA GLN A 104 -3.47 -13.50 -4.32
C GLN A 104 -4.59 -14.06 -5.23
N SER A 105 -4.26 -14.38 -6.48
CA SER A 105 -5.22 -14.94 -7.44
C SER A 105 -5.48 -16.44 -7.25
N ARG A 106 -5.56 -16.94 -6.00
CA ARG A 106 -5.88 -18.35 -5.71
C ARG A 106 -7.36 -18.45 -5.30
N PRO A 107 -8.11 -19.49 -5.72
CA PRO A 107 -9.56 -19.56 -5.44
C PRO A 107 -9.96 -19.82 -3.98
N HIS A 108 -9.05 -20.30 -3.13
CA HIS A 108 -9.35 -20.84 -1.78
C HIS A 108 -8.88 -19.94 -0.64
N ILE A 109 -8.56 -18.68 -0.95
CA ILE A 109 -8.08 -17.66 -0.03
C ILE A 109 -9.01 -16.45 -0.11
#